data_AF-A0A1I5HV68-F1
#
_entry.id   AF-A0A1I5HV68-F1
#
_cell.length_a   1.000
_cell.length_b   1.000
_cell.length_c   1.000
_cell.angle_alpha   90.00
_cell.angle_beta   90.00
_cell.angle_gamma   90.00
#
_symmetry.space_group_name_H-M   'P 1'
#
loop_
_entity.id
_entity.type
_entity.pdbx_description
1 polymer ?
#
loop_
_entity_poly.entity_id
_entity_poly.type
_entity_poly.pdbx_seq_one_letter_code
_entity_poly.pdbx_strand_id
1 'polypeptide(L)'
;MNKILKMQNGLLLALMAFFALGFTACSDSDGGGGQPEITGVRVCDPEKADSLFTKSAQGQTIAIIGKNLGNALAVYINDQKVGFSSTLNTDHSIIVKVPSETDGFQLTAFNSDLKDEIRVETGGGIATYAFKVLGAYPSIARIQGAYPRSAGDILNVYGLNLYSIEKMYFTDALADDIAIAIADQDEVPGNHVAVTDYDIVKQDRYINSNQSYEVSSQIQLVTPDLSFDEGSLVIECAAGIVYIPYTKVPGKPVITDISTDMPIPGTDFIIKGREFVQVESVSYGDITLTADDFTVAESEDQITIAFTKDLKPSEGSGTTLTVTTPGGTATVENFYMYESIILNFEPGFATDNGWSPNGELMAEASSQSIPYVSDGQFWRIKSSDAGMNWWSTMCYFRKDWNGNSFSLPGFDKIPASASTDDVYLAMEVWDNNTDFGGAQYPFLHYQIQTIGDAKTLVFENFIQNDVVYKEKALRAYDNTQPKEQWYRHVTKLSNFDGWAGKTYADVVADGINQIRFMHMNWNAAPSTMDIMFDNVRIVYIPSSK
;
A
#
# COMPACT_ATOMS: atom_id res chain seq x y z
N MET A 1 -82.57 38.96 -53.30
CA MET A 1 -81.14 38.62 -53.11
C MET A 1 -80.47 38.64 -54.48
N ASN A 2 -79.71 39.71 -54.76
CA ASN A 2 -79.04 40.04 -56.02
C ASN A 2 -77.89 39.04 -56.30
N LYS A 3 -77.71 38.42 -57.47
CA LYS A 3 -77.30 38.89 -58.82
C LYS A 3 -75.87 39.48 -58.92
N ILE A 4 -75.12 38.98 -59.91
CA ILE A 4 -74.13 39.66 -60.80
C ILE A 4 -72.67 39.74 -60.27
N LEU A 5 -71.64 39.11 -60.89
CA LEU A 5 -70.90 39.36 -62.17
C LEU A 5 -69.62 40.19 -61.96
N LYS A 6 -68.56 39.89 -62.75
CA LYS A 6 -67.36 40.73 -63.10
C LYS A 6 -66.23 40.75 -62.06
N MET A 7 -64.98 40.34 -62.36
CA MET A 7 -64.05 40.73 -63.44
C MET A 7 -63.78 42.25 -63.48
N GLN A 8 -62.49 42.61 -63.39
CA GLN A 8 -61.88 43.89 -63.75
C GLN A 8 -61.86 45.06 -62.75
N ASN A 9 -60.61 45.45 -62.49
CA ASN A 9 -60.05 46.80 -62.43
C ASN A 9 -60.09 47.53 -61.09
N GLY A 10 -58.89 47.87 -60.61
CA GLY A 10 -58.79 49.11 -59.84
C GLY A 10 -57.59 49.35 -58.94
N LEU A 11 -56.45 48.68 -59.10
CA LEU A 11 -55.18 49.32 -58.74
C LEU A 11 -54.10 48.82 -59.72
N LEU A 12 -54.13 49.38 -60.93
CA LEU A 12 -53.16 50.40 -61.36
C LEU A 12 -51.76 49.80 -61.49
N LEU A 13 -51.40 49.40 -62.71
CA LEU A 13 -50.48 50.18 -63.56
C LEU A 13 -49.04 50.07 -63.02
N ALA A 14 -48.06 49.44 -63.67
CA ALA A 14 -47.95 49.14 -65.08
C ALA A 14 -46.82 48.11 -65.29
N LEU A 15 -47.09 47.19 -66.22
CA LEU A 15 -46.08 46.60 -67.07
C LEU A 15 -45.20 47.70 -67.70
N MET A 16 -43.90 47.67 -67.43
CA MET A 16 -42.77 48.15 -68.25
C MET A 16 -41.53 47.72 -67.44
N ALA A 17 -40.89 46.58 -67.66
CA ALA A 17 -40.26 46.18 -68.91
C ALA A 17 -39.70 47.40 -69.64
N PHE A 18 -38.61 47.98 -69.12
CA PHE A 18 -37.58 48.60 -69.95
C PHE A 18 -36.28 48.76 -69.14
N PHE A 19 -35.24 48.10 -69.63
CA PHE A 19 -33.82 48.45 -69.52
C PHE A 19 -33.20 48.45 -68.12
N ALA A 20 -32.41 47.42 -67.80
CA ALA A 20 -30.99 47.37 -68.18
C ALA A 20 -30.23 48.61 -67.69
N LEU A 21 -29.45 48.42 -66.62
CA LEU A 21 -28.03 48.73 -66.53
C LEU A 21 -27.57 48.37 -65.11
N GLY A 22 -26.73 47.35 -65.03
CA GLY A 22 -26.15 46.85 -63.78
C GLY A 22 -25.06 45.83 -64.07
N PHE A 23 -24.15 46.23 -64.97
CA PHE A 23 -22.80 45.72 -65.21
C PHE A 23 -22.57 44.21 -65.11
N THR A 24 -22.36 43.62 -66.29
CA THR A 24 -21.36 42.58 -66.43
C THR A 24 -20.00 43.19 -66.08
N ALA A 25 -19.40 42.78 -64.97
CA ALA A 25 -17.97 42.96 -64.74
C ALA A 25 -17.34 41.57 -64.78
N CYS A 26 -17.21 41.04 -66.00
CA CYS A 26 -16.06 40.22 -66.33
C CYS A 26 -14.95 41.24 -66.61
N SER A 27 -14.19 41.60 -65.57
CA SER A 27 -12.89 42.21 -65.75
C SER A 27 -11.89 41.07 -65.65
N ASP A 28 -11.34 40.71 -66.81
CA ASP A 28 -10.03 40.13 -67.04
C ASP A 28 -9.46 39.24 -65.92
N SER A 29 -9.38 37.96 -66.27
CA SER A 29 -8.32 37.07 -65.84
C SER A 29 -6.97 37.80 -65.80
N ASP A 30 -6.53 38.14 -64.60
CA ASP A 30 -5.12 38.15 -64.18
C ASP A 30 -5.05 38.39 -62.66
N GLY A 31 -5.28 37.31 -61.92
CA GLY A 31 -5.21 37.27 -60.46
C GLY A 31 -5.58 35.87 -59.96
N GLY A 32 -4.73 34.87 -60.25
CA GLY A 32 -4.98 33.48 -59.89
C GLY A 32 -5.11 33.27 -58.37
N GLY A 33 -6.27 32.78 -57.94
CA GLY A 33 -6.50 32.24 -56.59
C GLY A 33 -7.98 32.30 -56.20
N GLY A 34 -8.69 31.17 -56.24
CA GLY A 34 -10.05 31.08 -55.72
C GLY A 34 -10.11 31.23 -54.20
N GLN A 35 -11.31 31.29 -53.60
CA GLN A 35 -11.46 31.33 -52.14
C GLN A 35 -10.85 30.05 -51.53
N PRO A 36 -9.93 30.16 -50.55
CA PRO A 36 -9.31 28.99 -49.94
C PRO A 36 -10.34 28.18 -49.14
N GLU A 37 -10.19 26.86 -49.15
CA GLU A 37 -11.03 25.91 -48.43
C GLU A 37 -10.15 24.83 -47.80
N ILE A 38 -10.32 24.53 -46.51
CA ILE A 38 -9.66 23.39 -45.84
C ILE A 38 -10.68 22.26 -45.76
N THR A 39 -10.38 21.11 -46.38
CA THR A 39 -11.25 19.93 -46.40
C THR A 39 -10.84 18.88 -45.36
N GLY A 40 -9.63 18.96 -44.81
CA GLY A 40 -9.18 18.06 -43.74
C GLY A 40 -7.71 18.21 -43.38
N VAL A 41 -7.29 17.49 -42.34
CA VAL A 41 -5.90 17.39 -41.90
C VAL A 41 -5.52 15.92 -41.80
N ARG A 42 -4.33 15.56 -42.28
CA ARG A 42 -3.79 14.19 -42.22
C ARG A 42 -2.31 14.16 -41.85
N VAL A 43 -1.79 12.96 -41.58
CA VAL A 43 -0.35 12.75 -41.39
C VAL A 43 0.35 12.69 -42.76
N CYS A 44 1.64 12.99 -42.78
CA CYS A 44 2.45 12.94 -44.01
C CYS A 44 2.82 11.51 -44.45
N ASP A 45 2.36 10.49 -43.74
CA ASP A 45 2.53 9.07 -44.09
C ASP A 45 1.60 8.69 -45.27
N PRO A 46 2.13 8.25 -46.42
CA PRO A 46 1.34 7.82 -47.56
C PRO A 46 0.36 6.69 -47.25
N GLU A 47 0.70 5.76 -46.35
CA GLU A 47 -0.16 4.61 -46.02
C GLU A 47 -1.38 5.02 -45.17
N LYS A 48 -1.35 6.23 -44.58
CA LYS A 48 -2.42 6.79 -43.75
C LYS A 48 -3.10 8.00 -44.40
N ALA A 49 -2.99 8.13 -45.72
CA ALA A 49 -3.48 9.30 -46.45
C ALA A 49 -5.00 9.50 -46.35
N ASP A 50 -5.77 8.41 -46.17
CA ASP A 50 -7.23 8.45 -46.04
C ASP A 50 -7.73 8.73 -44.60
N SER A 51 -6.82 8.78 -43.63
CA SER A 51 -7.15 9.04 -42.22
C SER A 51 -7.08 10.54 -41.92
N LEU A 52 -8.23 11.23 -42.04
CA LEU A 52 -8.37 12.61 -41.58
C LEU A 52 -8.56 12.65 -40.06
N PHE A 53 -7.99 13.67 -39.41
CA PHE A 53 -8.17 13.90 -37.98
C PHE A 53 -8.37 15.37 -37.64
N THR A 54 -9.02 15.60 -36.50
CA THR A 54 -9.35 16.93 -35.95
C THR A 54 -8.51 17.27 -34.72
N LYS A 55 -7.56 16.40 -34.33
CA LYS A 55 -6.66 16.62 -33.20
C LYS A 55 -5.27 16.04 -33.42
N SER A 56 -4.24 16.68 -32.88
CA SER A 56 -2.84 16.25 -33.05
C SER A 56 -2.02 16.56 -31.81
N ALA A 57 -1.04 15.70 -31.53
CA ALA A 57 -0.02 16.00 -30.54
C ALA A 57 0.89 17.15 -31.03
N GLN A 58 1.52 17.82 -30.08
CA GLN A 58 2.57 18.80 -30.34
C GLN A 58 3.76 18.18 -31.09
N GLY A 59 4.49 18.99 -31.86
CA GLY A 59 5.68 18.56 -32.60
C GLY A 59 5.40 17.71 -33.85
N GLN A 60 4.17 17.20 -34.01
CA GLN A 60 3.77 16.38 -35.14
C GLN A 60 3.75 17.19 -36.44
N THR A 61 4.29 16.62 -37.52
CA THR A 61 4.16 17.21 -38.86
C THR A 61 2.86 16.74 -39.50
N ILE A 62 2.04 17.69 -39.91
CA ILE A 62 0.71 17.47 -40.47
C ILE A 62 0.64 18.07 -41.89
N ALA A 63 -0.25 17.50 -42.69
CA ALA A 63 -0.62 18.03 -43.99
C ALA A 63 -2.06 18.58 -43.91
N ILE A 64 -2.20 19.89 -44.09
CA ILE A 64 -3.49 20.56 -44.28
C ILE A 64 -3.89 20.37 -45.73
N ILE A 65 -5.06 19.78 -45.97
CA ILE A 65 -5.58 19.41 -47.29
C ILE A 65 -6.78 20.28 -47.64
N GLY A 66 -6.86 20.74 -48.89
CA GLY A 66 -7.92 21.63 -49.32
C GLY A 66 -7.88 22.05 -50.78
N LYS A 67 -8.44 23.22 -51.08
CA LYS A 67 -8.47 23.84 -52.43
C LYS A 67 -8.06 25.30 -52.37
N ASN A 68 -7.47 25.80 -53.44
CA ASN A 68 -6.98 27.18 -53.55
C ASN A 68 -6.04 27.56 -52.39
N LEU A 69 -5.24 26.61 -51.90
CA LEU A 69 -4.29 26.80 -50.80
C LEU A 69 -2.90 27.26 -51.27
N GLY A 70 -2.71 27.41 -52.58
CA GLY A 70 -1.43 27.81 -53.17
C GLY A 70 -1.07 29.24 -52.80
N ASN A 71 0.24 29.52 -52.72
CA ASN A 71 0.76 30.83 -52.34
C ASN A 71 0.22 31.32 -50.97
N ALA A 72 0.13 30.42 -49.99
CA ALA A 72 -0.28 30.78 -48.64
C ALA A 72 0.62 31.90 -48.09
N LEU A 73 0.02 32.89 -47.44
CA LEU A 73 0.72 34.03 -46.83
C LEU A 73 1.04 33.76 -45.35
N ALA A 74 0.12 33.09 -44.66
CA ALA A 74 0.28 32.73 -43.26
C ALA A 74 -0.57 31.51 -42.90
N VAL A 75 -0.08 30.73 -41.94
CA VAL A 75 -0.82 29.67 -41.27
C VAL A 75 -0.81 29.99 -39.79
N TYR A 76 -1.94 29.81 -39.13
CA TYR A 76 -2.10 29.94 -37.69
C TYR A 76 -2.67 28.64 -37.13
N ILE A 77 -2.18 28.25 -35.96
CA ILE A 77 -2.74 27.17 -35.13
C ILE A 77 -2.95 27.78 -33.75
N ASN A 78 -4.14 27.62 -33.16
CA ASN A 78 -4.48 28.27 -31.89
C ASN A 78 -4.21 29.78 -31.92
N ASP A 79 -4.63 30.46 -32.99
CA ASP A 79 -4.39 31.89 -33.28
C ASP A 79 -2.92 32.35 -33.30
N GLN A 80 -1.97 31.42 -33.22
CA GLN A 80 -0.53 31.70 -33.23
C GLN A 80 0.04 31.39 -34.60
N LYS A 81 0.79 32.34 -35.16
CA LYS A 81 1.41 32.18 -36.47
C LYS A 81 2.44 31.04 -36.42
N VAL A 82 2.33 30.09 -37.34
CA VAL A 82 3.24 28.93 -37.44
C VAL A 82 4.00 28.93 -38.77
N GLY A 83 5.22 28.40 -38.73
CA GLY A 83 6.04 28.24 -39.93
C GLY A 83 5.57 27.05 -40.76
N PHE A 84 5.46 27.23 -42.08
CA PHE A 84 5.15 26.17 -43.04
C PHE A 84 6.18 26.18 -44.18
N SER A 85 6.31 25.07 -44.90
CA SER A 85 7.21 24.99 -46.04
C SER A 85 6.56 25.57 -47.30
N SER A 86 6.98 26.77 -47.72
CA SER A 86 6.50 27.39 -48.96
C SER A 86 6.88 26.58 -50.20
N THR A 87 8.01 25.85 -50.17
CA THR A 87 8.44 24.95 -51.26
C THR A 87 7.55 23.71 -51.40
N LEU A 88 6.89 23.30 -50.32
CA LEU A 88 5.97 22.15 -50.30
C LEU A 88 4.49 22.58 -50.28
N ASN A 89 4.22 23.89 -50.39
CA ASN A 89 2.88 24.41 -50.52
C ASN A 89 2.41 24.25 -51.97
N THR A 90 1.31 23.52 -52.15
CA THR A 90 0.62 23.36 -53.42
C THR A 90 -0.76 23.97 -53.34
N ASP A 91 -1.49 24.00 -54.46
CA ASP A 91 -2.88 24.45 -54.46
C ASP A 91 -3.83 23.58 -53.59
N HIS A 92 -3.38 22.37 -53.24
CA HIS A 92 -4.17 21.36 -52.53
C HIS A 92 -3.63 21.00 -51.15
N SER A 93 -2.44 21.46 -50.79
CA SER A 93 -1.79 21.05 -49.54
C SER A 93 -0.82 22.08 -48.96
N ILE A 94 -0.79 22.15 -47.64
CA ILE A 94 0.25 22.85 -46.86
C ILE A 94 0.83 21.87 -45.83
N ILE A 95 2.14 21.72 -45.80
CA ILE A 95 2.84 20.93 -44.78
C ILE A 95 3.33 21.86 -43.69
N VAL A 96 2.92 21.57 -42.46
CA VAL A 96 3.23 22.38 -41.27
C VAL A 96 3.61 21.46 -40.12
N LYS A 97 4.58 21.90 -39.31
CA LYS A 97 4.91 21.25 -38.04
C LYS A 97 4.09 21.93 -36.94
N VAL A 98 3.28 21.16 -36.21
CA VAL A 98 2.58 21.66 -35.02
C VAL A 98 3.66 22.08 -34.00
N PRO A 99 3.71 23.36 -33.58
CA PRO A 99 4.71 23.79 -32.61
C PRO A 99 4.54 23.09 -31.25
N SER A 100 5.61 23.04 -30.48
CA SER A 100 5.55 22.60 -29.07
C SER A 100 5.54 23.79 -28.13
N GLU A 101 5.02 23.58 -26.92
CA GLU A 101 4.98 24.58 -25.86
C GLU A 101 6.40 25.04 -25.48
N THR A 102 7.42 24.18 -25.62
CA THR A 102 8.84 24.53 -25.45
C THR A 102 9.31 25.63 -26.40
N ASP A 103 8.65 25.76 -27.56
CA ASP A 103 8.95 26.77 -28.57
C ASP A 103 8.12 28.05 -28.37
N GLY A 104 7.44 28.18 -27.22
CA GLY A 104 6.58 29.32 -26.87
C GLY A 104 5.14 29.19 -27.36
N PHE A 105 4.75 28.03 -27.90
CA PHE A 105 3.36 27.76 -28.28
C PHE A 105 2.45 27.66 -27.07
N GLN A 106 1.26 28.23 -27.16
CA GLN A 106 0.26 28.20 -26.11
C GLN A 106 -0.88 27.25 -26.48
N LEU A 107 -1.21 26.32 -25.58
CA LEU A 107 -2.39 25.48 -25.72
C LEU A 107 -3.64 26.25 -25.29
N THR A 108 -4.73 26.04 -26.02
CA THR A 108 -6.07 26.57 -25.71
C THR A 108 -6.60 26.10 -24.35
N ALA A 109 -6.11 24.95 -23.86
CA ALA A 109 -6.43 24.46 -22.52
C ALA A 109 -6.01 25.41 -21.39
N PHE A 110 -5.01 26.28 -21.62
CA PHE A 110 -4.47 27.20 -20.63
C PHE A 110 -4.61 28.68 -21.03
N ASN A 111 -5.24 28.94 -22.17
CA ASN A 111 -5.49 30.29 -22.66
C ASN A 111 -6.81 30.33 -23.43
N SER A 112 -7.84 30.85 -22.78
CA SER A 112 -9.20 30.93 -23.32
C SER A 112 -9.38 31.93 -24.47
N ASP A 113 -8.40 32.82 -24.69
CA ASP A 113 -8.45 33.79 -25.80
C ASP A 113 -8.08 33.15 -27.15
N LEU A 114 -7.51 31.95 -27.12
CA LEU A 114 -7.12 31.19 -28.31
C LEU A 114 -8.25 30.26 -28.76
N LYS A 115 -8.38 30.05 -30.07
CA LYS A 115 -9.36 29.12 -30.65
C LYS A 115 -8.77 27.78 -31.02
N ASP A 116 -9.52 26.70 -30.83
CA ASP A 116 -9.18 25.36 -31.34
C ASP A 116 -9.38 25.27 -32.87
N GLU A 117 -8.56 25.99 -33.63
CA GLU A 117 -8.61 26.01 -35.08
C GLU A 117 -7.23 26.13 -35.76
N ILE A 118 -7.19 25.62 -36.99
CA ILE A 118 -6.19 25.99 -38.00
C ILE A 118 -6.81 27.10 -38.87
N ARG A 119 -6.04 28.15 -39.14
CA ARG A 119 -6.43 29.25 -40.03
C ARG A 119 -5.36 29.48 -41.09
N VAL A 120 -5.75 29.45 -42.36
CA VAL A 120 -4.88 29.70 -43.51
C VAL A 120 -5.30 30.99 -44.19
N GLU A 121 -4.34 31.89 -44.42
CA GLU A 121 -4.53 33.13 -45.15
C GLU A 121 -3.82 33.05 -46.49
N THR A 122 -4.53 33.35 -47.58
CA THR A 122 -4.00 33.41 -48.96
C THR A 122 -4.33 34.77 -49.58
N GLY A 123 -3.83 35.04 -50.79
CA GLY A 123 -4.27 36.21 -51.55
C GLY A 123 -5.76 36.20 -51.91
N GLY A 124 -6.41 35.02 -51.91
CA GLY A 124 -7.83 34.83 -52.24
C GLY A 124 -8.78 34.86 -51.03
N GLY A 125 -8.28 34.94 -49.79
CA GLY A 125 -9.10 35.02 -48.58
C GLY A 125 -8.57 34.19 -47.41
N ILE A 126 -9.48 33.84 -46.49
CA ILE A 126 -9.17 33.09 -45.25
C ILE A 126 -10.00 31.79 -45.23
N ALA A 127 -9.35 30.69 -44.84
CA ALA A 127 -10.00 29.42 -44.52
C ALA A 127 -9.70 29.01 -43.08
N THR A 128 -10.70 28.49 -42.37
CA THR A 128 -10.55 27.96 -41.00
C THR A 128 -10.99 26.50 -40.93
N TYR A 129 -10.43 25.74 -39.99
CA TYR A 129 -10.74 24.34 -39.73
C TYR A 129 -10.63 24.04 -38.24
N ALA A 130 -11.68 23.49 -37.63
CA ALA A 130 -11.67 23.13 -36.22
C ALA A 130 -10.60 22.06 -35.95
N PHE A 131 -9.66 22.36 -35.07
CA PHE A 131 -8.49 21.52 -34.83
C PHE A 131 -7.92 21.70 -33.43
N LYS A 132 -7.84 20.60 -32.66
CA LYS A 132 -7.33 20.61 -31.29
C LYS A 132 -5.86 20.19 -31.23
N VAL A 133 -5.00 21.05 -30.71
CA VAL A 133 -3.64 20.63 -30.32
C VAL A 133 -3.69 20.01 -28.93
N LEU A 134 -3.27 18.75 -28.83
CA LEU A 134 -3.26 17.97 -27.61
C LEU A 134 -2.01 18.26 -26.78
N GLY A 135 -2.19 18.36 -25.46
CA GLY A 135 -1.08 18.38 -24.54
C GLY A 135 -0.59 16.97 -24.17
N ALA A 136 0.19 16.89 -23.09
CA ALA A 136 0.72 15.62 -22.60
C ALA A 136 -0.39 14.65 -22.17
N TYR A 137 -0.15 13.34 -22.33
CA TYR A 137 -1.09 12.30 -21.96
C TYR A 137 -1.36 12.33 -20.44
N PRO A 138 -2.62 12.15 -19.98
CA PRO A 138 -2.96 12.12 -18.56
C PRO A 138 -2.35 10.93 -17.82
N SER A 139 -2.24 11.02 -16.50
CA SER A 139 -2.02 9.87 -15.62
C SER A 139 -2.70 10.09 -14.28
N ILE A 140 -3.23 9.03 -13.68
CA ILE A 140 -3.77 9.05 -12.32
C ILE A 140 -2.76 8.35 -11.41
N ALA A 141 -2.40 9.01 -10.30
CA ALA A 141 -1.48 8.46 -9.31
C ALA A 141 -2.22 7.74 -8.18
N ARG A 142 -3.30 8.35 -7.66
CA ARG A 142 -4.10 7.76 -6.55
C ARG A 142 -5.46 8.42 -6.40
N ILE A 143 -6.39 7.68 -5.80
CA ILE A 143 -7.65 8.20 -5.23
C ILE A 143 -7.51 8.19 -3.70
N GLN A 144 -7.86 9.31 -3.07
CA GLN A 144 -7.87 9.47 -1.62
C GLN A 144 -9.28 9.74 -1.12
N GLY A 145 -9.69 9.01 -0.10
CA GLY A 145 -10.95 9.20 0.60
C GLY A 145 -11.07 8.23 1.77
N ALA A 146 -11.95 8.55 2.71
CA ALA A 146 -12.28 7.65 3.81
C ALA A 146 -13.00 6.39 3.29
N TYR A 147 -12.97 5.33 4.10
CA TYR A 147 -13.69 4.09 3.84
C TYR A 147 -14.68 3.83 4.99
N PRO A 148 -15.80 3.11 4.74
CA PRO A 148 -16.31 2.70 3.43
C PRO A 148 -16.79 3.92 2.61
N ARG A 149 -16.57 3.88 1.29
CA ARG A 149 -16.99 4.97 0.39
C ARG A 149 -18.47 4.84 0.06
N SER A 150 -19.22 5.90 0.28
CA SER A 150 -20.66 5.95 0.07
C SER A 150 -21.03 7.08 -0.88
N ALA A 151 -22.24 7.02 -1.44
CA ALA A 151 -22.79 8.11 -2.23
C ALA A 151 -22.77 9.42 -1.42
N GLY A 152 -22.23 10.48 -2.00
CA GLY A 152 -22.04 11.77 -1.34
C GLY A 152 -20.66 11.98 -0.71
N ASP A 153 -19.84 10.93 -0.55
CA ASP A 153 -18.49 11.09 0.02
C ASP A 153 -17.55 11.80 -0.96
N ILE A 154 -16.67 12.62 -0.41
CA ILE A 154 -15.66 13.33 -1.20
C ILE A 154 -14.42 12.46 -1.43
N LEU A 155 -14.04 12.30 -2.70
CA LEU A 155 -12.80 11.69 -3.11
C LEU A 155 -11.88 12.71 -3.77
N ASN A 156 -10.59 12.66 -3.45
CA ASN A 156 -9.55 13.47 -4.10
C ASN A 156 -8.72 12.58 -5.02
N VAL A 157 -8.69 12.92 -6.30
CA VAL A 157 -7.93 12.23 -7.34
C VAL A 157 -6.68 13.05 -7.64
N TYR A 158 -5.53 12.43 -7.53
CA TYR A 158 -4.23 13.06 -7.80
C TYR A 158 -3.59 12.43 -9.02
N GLY A 159 -2.94 13.25 -9.84
CA GLY A 159 -2.29 12.77 -11.06
C GLY A 159 -1.55 13.87 -11.80
N LEU A 160 -1.27 13.60 -13.08
CA LEU A 160 -0.64 14.52 -14.01
C LEU A 160 -1.52 14.72 -15.24
N ASN A 161 -1.53 15.94 -15.77
CA ASN A 161 -2.19 16.31 -17.02
C ASN A 161 -3.70 15.98 -17.06
N LEU A 162 -4.39 16.03 -15.90
CA LEU A 162 -5.84 15.84 -15.81
C LEU A 162 -6.55 17.17 -16.09
N TYR A 163 -6.59 17.58 -17.35
CA TYR A 163 -7.26 18.78 -17.85
C TYR A 163 -7.90 18.54 -19.22
N SER A 164 -8.75 19.46 -19.66
CA SER A 164 -9.61 19.24 -20.85
C SER A 164 -10.39 17.93 -20.73
N ILE A 165 -10.99 17.72 -19.56
CA ILE A 165 -11.81 16.55 -19.23
C ILE A 165 -13.09 16.61 -20.06
N GLU A 166 -13.32 15.56 -20.84
CA GLU A 166 -14.51 15.38 -21.67
C GLU A 166 -15.56 14.54 -20.94
N LYS A 167 -15.13 13.50 -20.21
CA LYS A 167 -15.98 12.67 -19.36
C LYS A 167 -15.25 12.18 -18.11
N MET A 168 -16.02 11.94 -17.06
CA MET A 168 -15.57 11.26 -15.85
C MET A 168 -16.71 10.37 -15.35
N TYR A 169 -16.39 9.12 -15.04
CA TYR A 169 -17.39 8.15 -14.59
C TYR A 169 -16.73 7.01 -13.82
N PHE A 170 -17.51 6.38 -12.95
CA PHE A 170 -17.18 5.07 -12.42
C PHE A 170 -17.77 3.98 -13.33
N THR A 171 -17.09 2.84 -13.41
CA THR A 171 -17.57 1.62 -14.10
C THR A 171 -17.32 0.40 -13.24
N ASP A 172 -18.16 -0.63 -13.35
CA ASP A 172 -17.93 -1.95 -12.74
C ASP A 172 -16.87 -2.78 -13.48
N ALA A 173 -16.33 -2.27 -14.59
CA ALA A 173 -15.19 -2.88 -15.28
C ALA A 173 -13.89 -2.78 -14.47
N LEU A 174 -13.14 -3.88 -14.45
CA LEU A 174 -11.82 -3.93 -13.82
C LEU A 174 -10.76 -3.28 -14.72
N ALA A 175 -9.70 -2.79 -14.09
CA ALA A 175 -8.60 -2.10 -14.75
C ALA A 175 -8.00 -2.88 -15.94
N ASP A 176 -7.90 -4.20 -15.85
CA ASP A 176 -7.35 -5.05 -16.91
C ASP A 176 -8.28 -5.12 -18.14
N ASP A 177 -9.60 -5.19 -17.93
CA ASP A 177 -10.59 -5.21 -19.01
C ASP A 177 -10.62 -3.86 -19.75
N ILE A 178 -10.48 -2.76 -19.00
CA ILE A 178 -10.37 -1.41 -19.56
C ILE A 178 -9.07 -1.27 -20.38
N ALA A 179 -7.96 -1.82 -19.89
CA ALA A 179 -6.68 -1.81 -20.59
C ALA A 179 -6.79 -2.45 -21.98
N ILE A 180 -7.47 -3.61 -22.04
CA ILE A 180 -7.70 -4.35 -23.28
C ILE A 180 -8.58 -3.54 -24.23
N ALA A 181 -9.71 -3.01 -23.74
CA ALA A 181 -10.62 -2.22 -24.57
C ALA A 181 -9.93 -0.99 -25.18
N ILE A 182 -9.13 -0.26 -24.40
CA ILE A 182 -8.37 0.90 -24.92
C ILE A 182 -7.32 0.47 -25.96
N ALA A 183 -6.63 -0.65 -25.74
CA ALA A 183 -5.64 -1.17 -26.69
C ALA A 183 -6.27 -1.56 -28.04
N ASP A 184 -7.47 -2.14 -27.99
CA ASP A 184 -8.23 -2.57 -29.17
C ASP A 184 -9.05 -1.42 -29.81
N GLN A 185 -9.00 -0.21 -29.24
CA GLN A 185 -9.79 0.97 -29.65
C GLN A 185 -11.31 0.77 -29.52
N ASP A 186 -11.72 -0.07 -28.58
CA ASP A 186 -13.11 -0.32 -28.22
C ASP A 186 -13.61 0.65 -27.14
N GLU A 187 -14.93 0.69 -26.95
CA GLU A 187 -15.54 1.43 -25.84
C GLU A 187 -15.20 0.79 -24.49
N VAL A 188 -15.02 1.62 -23.47
CA VAL A 188 -14.79 1.14 -22.10
C VAL A 188 -15.98 0.28 -21.65
N PRO A 189 -15.78 -0.96 -21.21
CA PRO A 189 -16.87 -1.86 -20.85
C PRO A 189 -17.51 -1.48 -19.50
N GLY A 190 -18.59 -2.18 -19.18
CA GLY A 190 -19.26 -2.09 -17.89
C GLY A 190 -20.38 -1.04 -17.80
N ASN A 191 -20.99 -0.95 -16.63
CA ASN A 191 -22.06 -0.01 -16.31
C ASN A 191 -21.46 1.33 -15.87
N HIS A 192 -21.62 2.36 -16.70
CA HIS A 192 -21.03 3.68 -16.43
C HIS A 192 -21.96 4.56 -15.57
N VAL A 193 -21.43 5.07 -14.47
CA VAL A 193 -22.08 6.06 -13.61
C VAL A 193 -21.31 7.38 -13.69
N ALA A 194 -21.90 8.37 -14.34
CA ALA A 194 -21.26 9.67 -14.57
C ALA A 194 -20.95 10.41 -13.26
N VAL A 195 -19.76 11.01 -13.18
CA VAL A 195 -19.37 11.95 -12.13
C VAL A 195 -19.67 13.35 -12.65
N THR A 196 -20.78 13.93 -12.20
CA THR A 196 -21.22 15.27 -12.61
C THR A 196 -20.84 16.36 -11.61
N ASP A 197 -20.51 15.97 -10.37
CA ASP A 197 -20.17 16.88 -9.29
C ASP A 197 -18.68 16.70 -8.93
N TYR A 198 -17.86 17.58 -9.50
CA TYR A 198 -16.43 17.62 -9.27
C TYR A 198 -15.88 19.03 -9.46
N ASP A 199 -14.82 19.34 -8.71
CA ASP A 199 -14.06 20.56 -8.80
C ASP A 199 -12.61 20.27 -9.18
N ILE A 200 -12.05 21.10 -10.05
CA ILE A 200 -10.62 21.13 -10.32
C ILE A 200 -9.97 21.96 -9.20
N VAL A 201 -9.39 21.28 -8.21
CA VAL A 201 -8.75 21.92 -7.06
C VAL A 201 -7.38 22.48 -7.44
N LYS A 202 -6.64 21.78 -8.31
CA LYS A 202 -5.27 22.14 -8.67
C LYS A 202 -4.94 21.73 -10.10
N GLN A 203 -4.30 22.63 -10.84
CA GLN A 203 -3.68 22.40 -12.16
C GLN A 203 -2.41 23.25 -12.28
N ASP A 204 -1.35 22.86 -11.57
CA ASP A 204 -0.10 23.60 -11.56
C ASP A 204 0.77 23.19 -12.73
N ARG A 205 0.91 24.07 -13.72
CA ARG A 205 1.74 23.88 -14.91
C ARG A 205 3.19 24.24 -14.64
N TYR A 206 4.12 23.33 -14.88
CA TYR A 206 5.57 23.53 -14.74
C TYR A 206 6.34 22.80 -15.84
N ILE A 207 7.65 23.06 -15.93
CA ILE A 207 8.56 22.35 -16.81
C ILE A 207 9.29 21.29 -15.97
N ASN A 208 9.19 20.02 -16.37
CA ASN A 208 9.84 18.92 -15.67
C ASN A 208 11.34 18.85 -15.98
N SER A 209 12.05 17.91 -15.32
CA SER A 209 13.50 17.72 -15.51
C SER A 209 13.91 17.37 -16.94
N ASN A 210 12.99 16.84 -17.74
CA ASN A 210 13.17 16.53 -19.16
C ASN A 210 12.82 17.70 -20.09
N GLN A 211 12.70 18.92 -19.55
CA GLN A 211 12.35 20.14 -20.29
C GLN A 211 11.00 20.06 -21.02
N SER A 212 10.07 19.25 -20.51
CA SER A 212 8.72 19.11 -21.04
C SER A 212 7.70 19.73 -20.09
N TYR A 213 6.65 20.33 -20.63
CA TYR A 213 5.55 20.83 -19.81
C TYR A 213 4.74 19.69 -19.20
N GLU A 214 4.40 19.86 -17.93
CA GLU A 214 3.60 18.92 -17.15
C GLU A 214 2.68 19.72 -16.23
N VAL A 215 1.52 19.15 -15.92
CA VAL A 215 0.53 19.77 -15.04
C VAL A 215 0.27 18.85 -13.86
N SER A 216 0.63 19.28 -12.64
CA SER A 216 0.20 18.59 -11.42
C SER A 216 -1.28 18.83 -11.20
N SER A 217 -2.06 17.75 -11.15
CA SER A 217 -3.52 17.82 -11.10
C SER A 217 -4.08 17.24 -9.79
N GLN A 218 -5.04 17.96 -9.21
CA GLN A 218 -5.93 17.45 -8.16
C GLN A 218 -7.37 17.75 -8.55
N ILE A 219 -8.19 16.71 -8.59
CA ILE A 219 -9.63 16.79 -8.79
C ILE A 219 -10.28 16.34 -7.50
N GLN A 220 -11.26 17.10 -7.03
CA GLN A 220 -12.14 16.68 -5.95
C GLN A 220 -13.48 16.30 -6.56
N LEU A 221 -13.98 15.11 -6.26
CA LEU A 221 -15.27 14.64 -6.77
C LEU A 221 -16.17 14.16 -5.65
N VAL A 222 -17.47 14.25 -5.86
CA VAL A 222 -18.48 13.63 -5.01
C VAL A 222 -18.79 12.25 -5.56
N THR A 223 -18.69 11.23 -4.72
CA THR A 223 -18.97 9.83 -5.10
C THR A 223 -20.45 9.72 -5.48
N PRO A 224 -20.79 9.31 -6.71
CA PRO A 224 -22.19 9.10 -7.10
C PRO A 224 -22.77 7.84 -6.43
N ASP A 225 -24.06 7.61 -6.60
CA ASP A 225 -24.70 6.36 -6.15
C ASP A 225 -24.25 5.20 -7.06
N LEU A 226 -23.43 4.30 -6.51
CA LEU A 226 -22.84 3.16 -7.22
C LEU A 226 -23.54 1.86 -6.83
N SER A 227 -23.95 1.07 -7.83
CA SER A 227 -24.57 -0.25 -7.62
C SER A 227 -23.55 -1.39 -7.45
N PHE A 228 -22.26 -1.06 -7.41
CA PHE A 228 -21.14 -2.01 -7.33
C PHE A 228 -20.15 -1.55 -6.27
N ASP A 229 -19.49 -2.52 -5.63
CA ASP A 229 -18.52 -2.27 -4.56
C ASP A 229 -17.07 -2.26 -5.07
N GLU A 230 -16.82 -2.73 -6.30
CA GLU A 230 -15.52 -2.74 -6.98
C GLU A 230 -15.65 -2.40 -8.46
N GLY A 231 -14.61 -1.81 -9.04
CA GLY A 231 -14.60 -1.36 -10.44
C GLY A 231 -13.44 -0.40 -10.70
N SER A 232 -13.66 0.63 -11.52
CA SER A 232 -12.66 1.64 -11.83
C SER A 232 -13.26 3.05 -11.93
N LEU A 233 -12.49 4.06 -11.53
CA LEU A 233 -12.73 5.45 -11.95
C LEU A 233 -12.04 5.68 -13.30
N VAL A 234 -12.77 6.26 -14.26
CA VAL A 234 -12.28 6.60 -15.59
C VAL A 234 -12.39 8.11 -15.80
N ILE A 235 -11.32 8.71 -16.34
CA ILE A 235 -11.27 10.11 -16.77
C ILE A 235 -10.85 10.13 -18.23
N GLU A 236 -11.76 10.60 -19.10
CA GLU A 236 -11.50 10.84 -20.51
C GLU A 236 -11.10 12.31 -20.69
N CYS A 237 -9.83 12.56 -21.00
CA CYS A 237 -9.34 13.88 -21.38
C CYS A 237 -9.20 13.95 -22.91
N ALA A 238 -9.18 15.16 -23.48
CA ALA A 238 -8.96 15.35 -24.92
C ALA A 238 -7.71 14.62 -25.46
N ALA A 239 -6.65 14.55 -24.63
CA ALA A 239 -5.38 13.89 -24.93
C ALA A 239 -5.40 12.36 -24.77
N GLY A 240 -6.36 11.79 -24.03
CA GLY A 240 -6.42 10.35 -23.79
C GLY A 240 -7.28 9.94 -22.60
N ILE A 241 -7.45 8.63 -22.44
CA ILE A 241 -8.24 7.99 -21.38
C ILE A 241 -7.29 7.45 -20.30
N VAL A 242 -7.62 7.71 -19.04
CA VAL A 242 -6.93 7.14 -17.87
C VAL A 242 -7.94 6.57 -16.90
N TYR A 243 -7.50 5.57 -16.15
CA TYR A 243 -8.33 4.89 -15.18
C TYR A 243 -7.50 4.42 -13.99
N ILE A 244 -8.16 4.16 -12.87
CA ILE A 244 -7.57 3.59 -11.66
C ILE A 244 -8.62 2.71 -10.95
N PRO A 245 -8.22 1.59 -10.33
CA PRO A 245 -9.15 0.77 -9.56
C PRO A 245 -9.89 1.56 -8.48
N TYR A 246 -11.16 1.23 -8.31
CA TYR A 246 -12.02 1.72 -7.24
C TYR A 246 -12.53 0.53 -6.42
N THR A 247 -12.47 0.67 -5.11
CA THR A 247 -13.17 -0.19 -4.17
C THR A 247 -13.95 0.66 -3.18
N LYS A 248 -15.05 0.10 -2.69
CA LYS A 248 -15.89 0.69 -1.65
C LYS A 248 -15.30 0.51 -0.25
N VAL A 249 -14.62 -0.61 -0.02
CA VAL A 249 -13.90 -0.95 1.21
C VAL A 249 -12.43 -1.24 0.86
N PRO A 250 -11.49 -1.03 1.80
CA PRO A 250 -10.10 -1.39 1.58
C PRO A 250 -9.93 -2.92 1.58
N GLY A 251 -8.71 -3.38 1.31
CA GLY A 251 -8.37 -4.79 1.47
C GLY A 251 -8.59 -5.26 2.91
N LYS A 252 -8.81 -6.57 3.07
CA LYS A 252 -8.90 -7.17 4.41
C LYS A 252 -7.54 -7.06 5.11
N PRO A 253 -7.50 -6.63 6.39
CA PRO A 253 -6.25 -6.57 7.15
C PRO A 253 -5.62 -7.97 7.24
N VAL A 254 -4.29 -8.01 7.30
CA VAL A 254 -3.54 -9.26 7.52
C VAL A 254 -2.48 -9.01 8.57
N ILE A 255 -2.50 -9.79 9.65
CA ILE A 255 -1.42 -9.82 10.64
C ILE A 255 -0.40 -10.86 10.20
N THR A 256 0.84 -10.44 10.00
CA THR A 256 1.95 -11.33 9.60
C THR A 256 2.79 -11.74 10.79
N ASP A 257 2.93 -10.88 11.80
CA ASP A 257 3.70 -11.16 13.00
C ASP A 257 3.29 -10.26 14.18
N ILE A 258 3.64 -10.68 15.40
CA ILE A 258 3.52 -9.87 16.62
C ILE A 258 4.83 -9.93 17.41
N SER A 259 5.25 -8.83 18.03
CA SER A 259 6.53 -8.76 18.75
C SER A 259 6.63 -9.81 19.86
N THR A 260 5.52 -10.03 20.57
CA THR A 260 5.37 -11.10 21.56
C THR A 260 3.88 -11.41 21.77
N ASP A 261 3.59 -12.64 22.18
CA ASP A 261 2.26 -13.07 22.63
C ASP A 261 1.97 -12.69 24.09
N MET A 262 2.97 -12.22 24.86
CA MET A 262 2.78 -11.81 26.26
C MET A 262 3.62 -10.57 26.59
N PRO A 263 3.24 -9.38 26.10
CA PRO A 263 4.00 -8.15 26.32
C PRO A 263 4.18 -7.82 27.81
N ILE A 264 5.37 -7.33 28.15
CA ILE A 264 5.68 -6.82 29.49
C ILE A 264 5.03 -5.43 29.65
N PRO A 265 4.28 -5.17 30.73
CA PRO A 265 3.77 -3.84 31.03
C PRO A 265 4.87 -2.78 31.04
N GLY A 266 4.63 -1.65 30.38
CA GLY A 266 5.58 -0.56 30.19
C GLY A 266 6.47 -0.67 28.94
N THR A 267 6.18 -1.63 28.04
CA THR A 267 6.90 -1.80 26.76
C THR A 267 5.97 -1.54 25.56
N ASP A 268 6.54 -1.37 24.37
CA ASP A 268 5.77 -1.29 23.13
C ASP A 268 5.40 -2.70 22.64
N PHE A 269 4.11 -2.92 22.41
CA PHE A 269 3.58 -4.07 21.70
C PHE A 269 3.41 -3.73 20.22
N ILE A 270 4.00 -4.55 19.33
CA ILE A 270 4.03 -4.29 17.89
C ILE A 270 3.27 -5.40 17.17
N ILE A 271 2.33 -4.99 16.33
CA ILE A 271 1.61 -5.87 15.39
C ILE A 271 2.07 -5.50 13.97
N LYS A 272 2.63 -6.45 13.24
CA LYS A 272 3.09 -6.28 11.85
C LYS A 272 2.11 -6.93 10.88
N GLY A 273 1.97 -6.35 9.70
CA GLY A 273 0.96 -6.80 8.75
C GLY A 273 0.91 -6.02 7.46
N ARG A 274 -0.30 -5.95 6.88
CA ARG A 274 -0.65 -5.10 5.73
C ARG A 274 -2.14 -4.78 5.80
N GLU A 275 -2.55 -3.77 5.03
CA GLU A 275 -3.94 -3.31 4.95
C GLU A 275 -4.50 -2.85 6.30
N PHE A 276 -3.66 -2.23 7.16
CA PHE A 276 -4.11 -1.56 8.39
C PHE A 276 -4.70 -0.18 8.10
N VAL A 277 -5.62 -0.12 7.12
CA VAL A 277 -6.29 1.10 6.67
C VAL A 277 -7.38 1.47 7.67
N GLN A 278 -7.34 2.68 8.25
CA GLN A 278 -8.38 3.17 9.17
C GLN A 278 -8.74 2.15 10.26
N VAL A 279 -7.74 1.67 11.00
CA VAL A 279 -7.96 0.70 12.09
C VAL A 279 -8.96 1.26 13.09
N GLU A 280 -10.11 0.59 13.19
CA GLU A 280 -11.23 0.98 14.03
C GLU A 280 -10.99 0.54 15.48
N SER A 281 -10.45 -0.67 15.65
CA SER A 281 -10.13 -1.22 16.97
C SER A 281 -9.08 -2.32 16.94
N VAL A 282 -8.41 -2.48 18.08
CA VAL A 282 -7.63 -3.67 18.43
C VAL A 282 -8.19 -4.25 19.72
N SER A 283 -8.57 -5.53 19.73
CA SER A 283 -9.18 -6.18 20.90
C SER A 283 -8.57 -7.54 21.21
N TYR A 284 -8.56 -7.89 22.49
CA TYR A 284 -8.11 -9.17 23.00
C TYR A 284 -8.61 -9.37 24.43
N GLY A 285 -9.11 -10.56 24.75
CA GLY A 285 -9.72 -10.81 26.04
C GLY A 285 -10.87 -9.84 26.35
N ASP A 286 -10.76 -9.17 27.50
CA ASP A 286 -11.64 -8.10 27.97
C ASP A 286 -11.15 -6.68 27.63
N ILE A 287 -10.10 -6.56 26.81
CA ILE A 287 -9.50 -5.29 26.37
C ILE A 287 -10.01 -4.92 24.98
N THR A 288 -10.40 -3.67 24.80
CA THR A 288 -10.75 -3.08 23.50
C THR A 288 -10.14 -1.69 23.40
N LEU A 289 -9.27 -1.51 22.40
CA LEU A 289 -8.57 -0.29 22.08
C LEU A 289 -9.19 0.36 20.86
N THR A 290 -9.22 1.69 20.85
CA THR A 290 -9.70 2.54 19.77
C THR A 290 -8.53 3.28 19.13
N ALA A 291 -8.77 4.03 18.04
CA ALA A 291 -7.72 4.71 17.29
C ALA A 291 -6.83 5.68 18.10
N ASP A 292 -7.30 6.18 19.26
CA ASP A 292 -6.52 7.06 20.14
C ASP A 292 -5.54 6.29 21.04
N ASP A 293 -5.69 4.97 21.16
CA ASP A 293 -4.93 4.12 22.08
C ASP A 293 -3.67 3.50 21.43
N PHE A 294 -3.50 3.68 20.12
CA PHE A 294 -2.40 3.10 19.35
C PHE A 294 -1.98 4.00 18.19
N THR A 295 -0.83 3.70 17.60
CA THR A 295 -0.35 4.37 16.37
C THR A 295 -0.28 3.38 15.23
N VAL A 296 -0.79 3.77 14.05
CA VAL A 296 -0.61 3.04 12.80
C VAL A 296 0.45 3.75 11.96
N ALA A 297 1.41 2.99 11.42
CA ALA A 297 2.44 3.54 10.55
C ALA A 297 1.84 4.11 9.25
N GLU A 298 2.47 5.14 8.67
CA GLU A 298 2.02 5.74 7.39
C GLU A 298 2.02 4.72 6.22
N SER A 299 2.83 3.67 6.32
CA SER A 299 2.87 2.53 5.39
C SER A 299 1.72 1.53 5.58
N GLU A 300 0.90 1.69 6.63
CA GLU A 300 -0.26 0.84 6.96
C GLU A 300 0.10 -0.66 7.14
N ASP A 301 1.33 -0.94 7.56
CA ASP A 301 1.91 -2.27 7.76
C ASP A 301 2.34 -2.54 9.21
N GLN A 302 2.18 -1.58 10.11
CA GLN A 302 2.49 -1.72 11.54
C GLN A 302 1.52 -0.97 12.43
N ILE A 303 1.11 -1.60 13.54
CA ILE A 303 0.42 -0.97 14.68
C ILE A 303 1.35 -1.06 15.90
N THR A 304 1.52 0.06 16.61
CA THR A 304 2.28 0.14 17.86
C THR A 304 1.35 0.53 19.00
N ILE A 305 1.35 -0.27 20.07
CA ILE A 305 0.55 -0.07 21.29
C ILE A 305 1.51 0.09 22.47
N ALA A 306 1.42 1.21 23.20
CA ALA A 306 2.14 1.37 24.46
C ALA A 306 1.48 0.49 25.53
N PHE A 307 2.02 -0.70 25.78
CA PHE A 307 1.36 -1.74 26.56
C PHE A 307 1.48 -1.46 28.06
N THR A 308 0.45 -0.89 28.69
CA THR A 308 0.44 -0.58 30.14
C THR A 308 -0.11 -1.74 30.98
N LYS A 309 0.00 -1.64 32.31
CA LYS A 309 -0.51 -2.68 33.24
C LYS A 309 -2.02 -2.87 33.13
N ASP A 310 -2.77 -1.80 32.84
CA ASP A 310 -4.22 -1.83 32.64
C ASP A 310 -4.62 -2.49 31.31
N LEU A 311 -3.65 -2.69 30.39
CA LEU A 311 -3.84 -3.39 29.13
C LEU A 311 -3.57 -4.89 29.22
N LYS A 312 -3.23 -5.41 30.41
CA LYS A 312 -3.21 -6.85 30.66
C LYS A 312 -4.65 -7.39 30.68
N PRO A 313 -5.00 -8.39 29.85
CA PRO A 313 -6.32 -8.99 29.91
C PRO A 313 -6.47 -9.81 31.21
N SER A 314 -7.69 -9.91 31.72
CA SER A 314 -8.01 -10.78 32.85
C SER A 314 -7.82 -12.26 32.50
N GLU A 315 -7.39 -13.08 33.47
CA GLU A 315 -7.28 -14.53 33.25
C GLU A 315 -8.65 -15.12 32.84
N GLY A 316 -8.66 -15.88 31.75
CA GLY A 316 -9.88 -16.49 31.20
C GLY A 316 -10.77 -15.58 30.36
N SER A 317 -10.40 -14.31 30.11
CA SER A 317 -11.22 -13.39 29.30
C SER A 317 -11.19 -13.65 27.78
N GLY A 318 -10.33 -14.55 27.32
CA GLY A 318 -10.17 -14.92 25.91
C GLY A 318 -8.76 -14.61 25.41
N THR A 319 -8.33 -15.30 24.35
CA THR A 319 -6.93 -15.29 23.88
C THR A 319 -6.81 -14.95 22.39
N THR A 320 -7.85 -14.37 21.78
CA THR A 320 -7.85 -14.02 20.36
C THR A 320 -7.59 -12.52 20.23
N LEU A 321 -6.43 -12.16 19.69
CA LEU A 321 -6.12 -10.80 19.26
C LEU A 321 -6.82 -10.53 17.93
N THR A 322 -7.57 -9.43 17.85
CA THR A 322 -8.32 -9.03 16.65
C THR A 322 -7.99 -7.59 16.29
N VAL A 323 -7.62 -7.36 15.03
CA VAL A 323 -7.53 -6.02 14.42
C VAL A 323 -8.72 -5.85 13.48
N THR A 324 -9.49 -4.77 13.66
CA THR A 324 -10.68 -4.46 12.86
C THR A 324 -10.45 -3.21 12.02
N THR A 325 -10.75 -3.29 10.73
CA THR A 325 -10.75 -2.16 9.79
C THR A 325 -12.06 -2.18 8.98
N PRO A 326 -12.38 -1.14 8.20
CA PRO A 326 -13.50 -1.18 7.27
C PRO A 326 -13.43 -2.32 6.23
N GLY A 327 -12.24 -2.88 5.98
CA GLY A 327 -12.01 -4.01 5.10
C GLY A 327 -12.27 -5.38 5.76
N GLY A 328 -12.52 -5.42 7.07
CA GLY A 328 -12.81 -6.62 7.84
C GLY A 328 -11.86 -6.82 9.03
N THR A 329 -11.69 -8.07 9.46
CA THR A 329 -10.90 -8.40 10.67
C THR A 329 -9.74 -9.35 10.39
N ALA A 330 -8.63 -9.16 11.10
CA ALA A 330 -7.50 -10.09 11.15
C ALA A 330 -7.31 -10.60 12.57
N THR A 331 -7.01 -11.89 12.75
CA THR A 331 -6.86 -12.48 14.09
C THR A 331 -5.55 -13.24 14.30
N VAL A 332 -5.06 -13.21 15.54
CA VAL A 332 -4.02 -14.08 16.06
C VAL A 332 -4.57 -14.79 17.29
N GLU A 333 -4.59 -16.12 17.24
CA GLU A 333 -5.01 -16.95 18.37
C GLU A 333 -3.90 -17.09 19.41
N ASN A 334 -4.29 -17.48 20.63
CA ASN A 334 -3.40 -17.75 21.76
C ASN A 334 -2.55 -16.54 22.22
N PHE A 335 -3.04 -15.32 22.00
CA PHE A 335 -2.47 -14.09 22.59
C PHE A 335 -2.78 -14.01 24.09
N TYR A 336 -1.78 -13.64 24.89
CA TYR A 336 -1.84 -13.49 26.36
C TYR A 336 -2.44 -14.70 27.09
N MET A 337 -2.09 -15.92 26.64
CA MET A 337 -2.65 -17.15 27.18
C MET A 337 -2.00 -17.53 28.53
N TYR A 338 -2.60 -17.17 29.65
CA TYR A 338 -2.11 -17.51 31.00
C TYR A 338 -1.88 -19.02 31.21
N GLU A 339 -2.72 -19.87 30.63
CA GLU A 339 -2.61 -21.34 30.70
C GLU A 339 -1.33 -21.91 30.06
N SER A 340 -0.61 -21.10 29.26
CA SER A 340 0.69 -21.47 28.70
C SER A 340 1.85 -21.35 29.66
N ILE A 341 1.71 -20.53 30.71
CA ILE A 341 2.79 -20.19 31.62
C ILE A 341 3.16 -21.42 32.45
N ILE A 342 4.44 -21.76 32.42
CA ILE A 342 5.05 -22.80 33.25
C ILE A 342 6.03 -22.23 34.27
N LEU A 343 6.41 -20.95 34.17
CA LEU A 343 7.15 -20.23 35.22
C LEU A 343 7.01 -18.71 35.05
N ASN A 344 6.40 -18.04 36.03
CA ASN A 344 6.29 -16.57 36.11
C ASN A 344 6.98 -15.98 37.34
N PHE A 345 7.69 -16.79 38.12
CA PHE A 345 8.43 -16.36 39.32
C PHE A 345 7.61 -15.74 40.45
N GLU A 346 6.28 -15.74 40.34
CA GLU A 346 5.38 -15.23 41.37
C GLU A 346 5.26 -16.19 42.56
N PRO A 347 5.02 -15.67 43.78
CA PRO A 347 4.95 -16.49 44.99
C PRO A 347 3.94 -17.63 44.90
N GLY A 348 4.41 -18.86 45.16
CA GLY A 348 3.57 -20.05 45.20
C GLY A 348 3.32 -20.73 43.84
N PHE A 349 3.81 -20.15 42.74
CA PHE A 349 3.67 -20.75 41.41
C PHE A 349 4.58 -21.98 41.22
N ALA A 350 5.85 -21.82 41.56
CA ALA A 350 6.89 -22.85 41.47
C ALA A 350 7.86 -22.76 42.66
N THR A 351 8.70 -23.78 42.83
CA THR A 351 9.75 -23.81 43.85
C THR A 351 11.12 -23.82 43.20
N ASP A 352 11.98 -22.89 43.60
CA ASP A 352 13.40 -22.93 43.25
C ASP A 352 14.05 -24.19 43.86
N ASN A 353 14.83 -24.91 43.06
CA ASN A 353 15.60 -26.06 43.50
C ASN A 353 16.75 -25.67 44.45
N GLY A 354 17.19 -24.41 44.45
CA GLY A 354 18.22 -23.89 45.35
C GLY A 354 19.62 -24.45 45.09
N TRP A 355 19.93 -24.83 43.85
CA TRP A 355 21.25 -25.34 43.45
C TRP A 355 22.23 -24.20 43.20
N SER A 356 23.51 -24.43 43.50
CA SER A 356 24.57 -23.42 43.32
C SER A 356 25.52 -23.75 42.15
N PRO A 357 26.01 -22.74 41.41
CA PRO A 357 25.67 -21.32 41.51
C PRO A 357 24.24 -21.02 41.03
N ASN A 358 23.49 -20.21 41.79
CA ASN A 358 22.09 -19.91 41.49
C ASN A 358 21.94 -18.47 40.99
N GLY A 359 20.94 -18.24 40.16
CA GLY A 359 20.46 -16.89 39.86
C GLY A 359 19.73 -16.27 41.05
N GLU A 360 19.18 -15.08 40.80
CA GLU A 360 18.55 -14.25 41.81
C GLU A 360 17.08 -14.01 41.43
N LEU A 361 16.17 -14.27 42.39
CA LEU A 361 14.80 -13.79 42.29
C LEU A 361 14.78 -12.29 42.59
N MET A 362 14.38 -11.50 41.62
CA MET A 362 14.28 -10.05 41.71
C MET A 362 12.85 -9.65 42.06
N ALA A 363 12.70 -8.53 42.77
CA ALA A 363 11.40 -7.89 42.94
C ALA A 363 10.93 -7.23 41.63
N GLU A 364 9.66 -6.82 41.56
CA GLU A 364 9.12 -6.04 40.44
C GLU A 364 10.03 -4.83 40.14
N ALA A 365 10.33 -4.64 38.86
CA ALA A 365 11.26 -3.62 38.41
C ALA A 365 10.69 -2.21 38.70
N SER A 366 11.61 -1.25 38.81
CA SER A 366 11.27 0.16 38.95
C SER A 366 12.02 0.97 37.91
N SER A 367 11.55 2.20 37.64
CA SER A 367 12.22 3.11 36.69
C SER A 367 13.66 3.51 37.07
N GLN A 368 14.16 3.09 38.25
CA GLN A 368 15.50 3.42 38.74
C GLN A 368 16.57 2.40 38.34
N SER A 369 16.19 1.15 38.00
CA SER A 369 17.15 0.08 37.76
C SER A 369 16.64 -0.88 36.68
N ILE A 370 17.57 -1.39 35.86
CA ILE A 370 17.30 -2.44 34.89
C ILE A 370 16.51 -3.61 35.52
N PRO A 371 15.52 -4.17 34.82
CA PRO A 371 15.10 -3.88 33.44
C PRO A 371 14.13 -2.70 33.28
N TYR A 372 14.03 -1.82 34.29
CA TYR A 372 13.17 -0.63 34.37
C TYR A 372 11.67 -0.90 34.46
N VAL A 373 11.20 -1.95 33.80
CA VAL A 373 9.83 -2.47 33.80
C VAL A 373 9.87 -4.00 33.82
N SER A 374 8.90 -4.65 34.43
CA SER A 374 8.74 -6.11 34.47
C SER A 374 7.28 -6.46 34.73
N ASP A 375 6.90 -7.73 34.55
CA ASP A 375 5.57 -8.20 34.91
C ASP A 375 5.57 -8.87 36.29
N GLY A 376 5.77 -8.07 37.33
CA GLY A 376 5.98 -8.61 38.68
C GLY A 376 7.43 -9.06 38.89
N GLN A 377 7.62 -10.07 39.73
CA GLN A 377 8.93 -10.63 40.04
C GLN A 377 9.52 -11.34 38.81
N PHE A 378 10.83 -11.28 38.66
CA PHE A 378 11.52 -11.89 37.54
C PHE A 378 12.81 -12.56 37.99
N TRP A 379 13.36 -13.45 37.17
CA TRP A 379 14.61 -14.12 37.48
C TRP A 379 15.79 -13.50 36.76
N ARG A 380 16.90 -13.28 37.47
CA ARG A 380 18.14 -12.76 36.90
C ARG A 380 19.24 -13.80 37.00
N ILE A 381 19.81 -14.17 35.85
CA ILE A 381 21.07 -14.93 35.81
C ILE A 381 22.20 -13.95 35.55
N LYS A 382 23.03 -13.75 36.58
CA LYS A 382 24.27 -13.02 36.48
C LYS A 382 25.45 -13.96 36.72
N SER A 383 26.34 -14.07 35.74
CA SER A 383 27.52 -14.95 35.81
C SER A 383 28.78 -14.26 35.30
N SER A 384 29.92 -14.75 35.78
CA SER A 384 31.24 -14.35 35.29
C SER A 384 32.13 -15.58 35.32
N ASP A 385 32.44 -16.10 34.16
CA ASP A 385 33.25 -17.29 33.96
C ASP A 385 34.62 -16.87 33.43
N ALA A 386 35.70 -17.13 34.17
CA ALA A 386 37.06 -16.69 33.83
C ALA A 386 37.69 -17.39 32.60
N GLY A 387 36.96 -18.33 32.00
CA GLY A 387 37.34 -19.19 30.89
C GLY A 387 36.37 -20.37 30.84
N MET A 388 36.78 -21.48 30.21
CA MET A 388 35.89 -22.63 30.03
C MET A 388 35.27 -23.09 31.36
N ASN A 389 33.93 -23.08 31.43
CA ASN A 389 33.15 -23.51 32.56
C ASN A 389 31.89 -24.25 32.10
N TRP A 390 31.73 -25.50 32.54
CA TRP A 390 30.58 -26.35 32.22
C TRP A 390 29.51 -26.36 33.33
N TRP A 391 29.73 -25.62 34.42
CA TRP A 391 28.79 -25.51 35.54
C TRP A 391 28.80 -24.08 36.10
N SER A 392 27.80 -23.28 35.71
CA SER A 392 27.72 -21.86 36.08
C SER A 392 26.34 -21.51 36.65
N THR A 393 26.05 -20.22 36.77
CA THR A 393 24.79 -19.69 37.30
C THR A 393 23.58 -20.23 36.52
N MET A 394 22.54 -20.67 37.25
CA MET A 394 21.34 -21.26 36.66
C MET A 394 20.03 -20.62 37.16
N CYS A 395 18.98 -20.79 36.37
CA CYS A 395 17.59 -20.78 36.79
C CYS A 395 17.16 -22.24 36.87
N TYR A 396 16.77 -22.75 38.04
CA TYR A 396 16.37 -24.15 38.17
C TYR A 396 15.14 -24.30 39.06
N PHE A 397 13.98 -24.50 38.46
CA PHE A 397 12.71 -24.54 39.17
C PHE A 397 12.00 -25.87 38.97
N ARG A 398 11.22 -26.25 39.98
CA ARG A 398 10.27 -27.36 39.93
C ARG A 398 8.86 -26.85 40.20
N LYS A 399 7.84 -27.51 39.66
CA LYS A 399 6.45 -27.17 39.93
C LYS A 399 6.15 -27.22 41.43
N ASP A 400 6.51 -28.34 42.05
CA ASP A 400 6.44 -28.58 43.48
C ASP A 400 7.27 -29.82 43.85
N TRP A 401 7.38 -30.10 45.15
CA TRP A 401 8.07 -31.28 45.68
C TRP A 401 7.27 -32.58 45.60
N ASN A 402 6.02 -32.54 45.10
CA ASN A 402 5.18 -33.73 44.97
C ASN A 402 5.37 -34.44 43.62
N GLY A 403 6.23 -33.89 42.74
CA GLY A 403 6.51 -34.47 41.42
C GLY A 403 5.44 -34.19 40.37
N ASN A 404 4.57 -33.19 40.61
CA ASN A 404 3.48 -32.82 39.70
C ASN A 404 4.01 -32.10 38.45
N SER A 405 3.25 -32.17 37.35
CA SER A 405 3.54 -31.32 36.19
C SER A 405 3.07 -29.88 36.41
N PHE A 406 3.78 -28.92 35.81
CA PHE A 406 3.19 -27.64 35.43
C PHE A 406 1.94 -27.88 34.58
N SER A 407 0.96 -26.98 34.71
CA SER A 407 -0.19 -26.97 33.81
C SER A 407 0.30 -26.69 32.40
N LEU A 408 -0.21 -27.45 31.44
CA LEU A 408 0.11 -27.29 30.03
C LEU A 408 -1.18 -26.93 29.28
N PRO A 409 -1.10 -26.12 28.19
CA PRO A 409 -2.25 -25.78 27.38
C PRO A 409 -3.07 -27.00 26.94
N GLY A 410 -4.40 -26.87 26.99
CA GLY A 410 -5.33 -27.88 26.49
C GLY A 410 -5.22 -28.11 24.99
N PHE A 411 -5.77 -29.23 24.50
CA PHE A 411 -5.73 -29.57 23.08
C PHE A 411 -6.63 -28.70 22.19
N ASP A 412 -7.51 -27.90 22.78
CA ASP A 412 -8.26 -26.85 22.11
C ASP A 412 -7.39 -25.63 21.77
N LYS A 413 -6.28 -25.42 22.48
CA LYS A 413 -5.32 -24.33 22.26
C LYS A 413 -4.13 -24.76 21.40
N ILE A 414 -3.58 -25.93 21.70
CA ILE A 414 -2.48 -26.54 20.95
C ILE A 414 -2.92 -27.94 20.50
N PRO A 415 -3.11 -28.20 19.20
CA PRO A 415 -3.60 -29.50 18.73
C PRO A 415 -2.74 -30.66 19.23
N ALA A 416 -3.35 -31.76 19.66
CA ALA A 416 -2.65 -32.96 20.10
C ALA A 416 -1.66 -33.51 19.04
N SER A 417 -1.96 -33.29 17.76
CA SER A 417 -1.15 -33.68 16.61
C SER A 417 -0.09 -32.64 16.20
N ALA A 418 -0.02 -31.49 16.87
CA ALA A 418 0.98 -30.46 16.56
C ALA A 418 2.38 -31.06 16.68
N SER A 419 3.22 -30.84 15.66
CA SER A 419 4.62 -31.24 15.71
C SER A 419 5.34 -30.46 16.79
N THR A 420 6.26 -31.12 17.51
CA THR A 420 7.18 -30.42 18.43
C THR A 420 8.13 -29.44 17.72
N ASP A 421 8.17 -29.42 16.38
CA ASP A 421 8.83 -28.37 15.59
C ASP A 421 8.05 -27.05 15.53
N ASP A 422 6.73 -27.12 15.77
CA ASP A 422 5.80 -25.99 15.78
C ASP A 422 5.40 -25.57 17.21
N VAL A 423 5.83 -26.32 18.22
CA VAL A 423 5.62 -26.01 19.64
C VAL A 423 6.95 -25.58 20.25
N TYR A 424 6.90 -24.47 20.98
CA TYR A 424 8.09 -23.81 21.48
C TYR A 424 8.00 -23.58 22.98
N LEU A 425 9.14 -23.69 23.65
CA LEU A 425 9.39 -23.05 24.92
C LEU A 425 9.69 -21.57 24.66
N ALA A 426 8.83 -20.69 25.13
CA ALA A 426 8.98 -19.23 25.01
C ALA A 426 9.26 -18.59 26.37
N MET A 427 9.90 -17.42 26.36
CA MET A 427 10.13 -16.60 27.54
C MET A 427 10.36 -15.15 27.12
N GLU A 428 9.98 -14.20 27.97
CA GLU A 428 10.44 -12.82 27.83
C GLU A 428 11.87 -12.73 28.35
N VAL A 429 12.74 -12.06 27.58
CA VAL A 429 14.17 -11.92 27.86
C VAL A 429 14.55 -10.45 27.82
N TRP A 430 15.32 -10.02 28.81
CA TRP A 430 16.07 -8.77 28.78
C TRP A 430 17.57 -9.08 28.86
N ASP A 431 18.33 -8.64 27.87
CA ASP A 431 19.78 -8.81 27.83
C ASP A 431 20.49 -7.48 28.17
N ASN A 432 21.13 -7.43 29.34
CA ASN A 432 21.87 -6.26 29.81
C ASN A 432 23.30 -6.23 29.24
N ASN A 433 23.40 -6.11 27.90
CA ASN A 433 24.67 -6.00 27.18
C ASN A 433 25.68 -7.10 27.54
N THR A 434 25.20 -8.34 27.51
CA THR A 434 26.03 -9.50 27.81
C THR A 434 27.23 -9.62 26.86
N ASP A 435 28.42 -9.92 27.42
CA ASP A 435 29.64 -10.29 26.69
C ASP A 435 29.92 -11.80 26.82
N PHE A 436 29.65 -12.55 25.76
CA PHE A 436 29.86 -14.00 25.71
C PHE A 436 31.35 -14.40 25.55
N GLY A 437 32.29 -13.52 25.89
CA GLY A 437 33.72 -13.78 25.78
C GLY A 437 34.20 -13.84 24.34
N GLY A 438 33.73 -12.89 23.52
CA GLY A 438 34.00 -12.83 22.09
C GLY A 438 33.20 -13.81 21.23
N ALA A 439 32.37 -14.67 21.83
CA ALA A 439 31.34 -15.41 21.11
C ALA A 439 30.22 -14.48 20.64
N GLN A 440 29.56 -14.86 19.55
CA GLN A 440 28.40 -14.13 19.05
C GLN A 440 27.12 -14.44 19.85
N TYR A 441 27.03 -15.61 20.48
CA TYR A 441 25.84 -16.08 21.22
C TYR A 441 26.24 -16.80 22.51
N PRO A 442 25.36 -16.85 23.53
CA PRO A 442 25.65 -17.62 24.74
C PRO A 442 25.65 -19.13 24.45
N PHE A 443 26.41 -19.86 25.25
CA PHE A 443 26.26 -21.31 25.38
C PHE A 443 25.33 -21.59 26.55
N LEU A 444 24.14 -22.09 26.25
CA LEU A 444 23.10 -22.37 27.21
C LEU A 444 22.77 -23.85 27.23
N HIS A 445 22.70 -24.35 28.46
CA HIS A 445 22.15 -25.64 28.79
C HIS A 445 20.68 -25.50 29.17
N TYR A 446 19.82 -26.11 28.38
CA TYR A 446 18.40 -26.25 28.65
C TYR A 446 18.13 -27.67 29.14
N GLN A 447 17.41 -27.81 30.24
CA GLN A 447 16.96 -29.12 30.72
C GLN A 447 15.50 -29.04 31.17
N ILE A 448 14.74 -30.06 30.78
CA ILE A 448 13.39 -30.33 31.28
C ILE A 448 13.39 -31.71 31.93
N GLN A 449 12.76 -31.82 33.10
CA GLN A 449 12.47 -33.12 33.71
C GLN A 449 10.98 -33.38 33.70
N THR A 450 10.62 -34.62 33.35
CA THR A 450 9.23 -35.05 33.24
C THR A 450 8.64 -35.39 34.61
N ILE A 451 7.34 -35.70 34.66
CA ILE A 451 6.64 -36.07 35.90
C ILE A 451 7.44 -37.14 36.68
N GLY A 452 7.56 -36.92 38.00
CA GLY A 452 8.27 -37.83 38.90
C GLY A 452 9.77 -38.00 38.61
N ASP A 453 10.41 -37.02 37.97
CA ASP A 453 11.82 -37.05 37.55
C ASP A 453 12.17 -38.24 36.64
N ALA A 454 11.17 -38.80 35.94
CA ALA A 454 11.30 -40.06 35.20
C ALA A 454 12.28 -39.97 34.01
N LYS A 455 12.36 -38.82 33.36
CA LYS A 455 13.29 -38.53 32.27
C LYS A 455 13.91 -37.16 32.46
N THR A 456 15.16 -37.02 32.02
CA THR A 456 15.86 -35.74 31.89
C THR A 456 16.09 -35.48 30.41
N LEU A 457 15.42 -34.47 29.87
CA LEU A 457 15.51 -34.05 28.48
C LEU A 457 16.43 -32.84 28.41
N VAL A 458 17.53 -32.96 27.66
CA VAL A 458 18.55 -31.92 27.57
C VAL A 458 18.58 -31.36 26.16
N PHE A 459 18.78 -30.06 26.06
CA PHE A 459 19.16 -29.37 24.84
C PHE A 459 20.33 -28.44 25.13
N GLU A 460 21.42 -28.65 24.40
CA GLU A 460 22.55 -27.71 24.35
C GLU A 460 22.46 -26.98 23.02
N ASN A 461 22.47 -25.64 23.03
CA ASN A 461 22.42 -24.86 21.77
C ASN A 461 23.74 -24.93 20.97
N PHE A 462 24.69 -25.76 21.40
CA PHE A 462 26.02 -25.91 20.83
C PHE A 462 26.49 -27.37 20.84
N ILE A 463 27.59 -27.60 20.13
CA ILE A 463 28.30 -28.88 20.09
C ILE A 463 29.42 -28.80 21.14
N GLN A 464 29.32 -29.64 22.18
CA GLN A 464 30.35 -29.75 23.21
C GLN A 464 31.71 -30.04 22.57
N ASN A 465 32.76 -29.35 23.04
CA ASN A 465 34.15 -29.44 22.58
C ASN A 465 34.46 -28.90 21.17
N ASP A 466 33.47 -28.39 20.42
CA ASP A 466 33.70 -27.84 19.07
C ASP A 466 33.40 -26.33 18.98
N VAL A 467 32.83 -25.72 20.02
CA VAL A 467 32.46 -24.27 20.04
C VAL A 467 31.57 -23.88 18.84
N VAL A 468 30.86 -24.85 18.25
CA VAL A 468 29.94 -24.66 17.13
C VAL A 468 28.51 -24.61 17.66
N TYR A 469 27.74 -23.59 17.28
CA TYR A 469 26.33 -23.48 17.64
C TYR A 469 25.47 -24.43 16.80
N LYS A 470 24.64 -25.26 17.46
CA LYS A 470 23.50 -25.93 16.82
C LYS A 470 22.40 -24.91 16.54
N GLU A 471 22.22 -23.98 17.47
CA GLU A 471 21.24 -22.92 17.38
C GLU A 471 21.71 -21.66 18.12
N LYS A 472 21.34 -20.50 17.60
CA LYS A 472 21.59 -19.20 18.23
C LYS A 472 20.62 -18.99 19.39
N ALA A 473 21.09 -19.07 20.63
CA ALA A 473 20.25 -18.89 21.81
C ALA A 473 19.96 -17.41 22.11
N LEU A 474 18.88 -17.16 22.86
CA LEU A 474 18.45 -15.83 23.31
C LEU A 474 18.38 -14.80 22.17
N ARG A 475 17.73 -15.21 21.10
CA ARG A 475 17.32 -14.34 19.99
C ARG A 475 15.83 -14.12 20.04
N ALA A 476 15.40 -12.96 19.57
CA ALA A 476 14.01 -12.71 19.27
C ALA A 476 13.51 -13.67 18.17
N TYR A 477 12.19 -13.81 18.07
CA TYR A 477 11.55 -14.70 17.09
C TYR A 477 11.97 -14.37 15.65
N ASP A 478 12.17 -13.09 15.33
CA ASP A 478 12.67 -12.61 14.03
C ASP A 478 14.20 -12.79 13.83
N ASN A 479 14.85 -13.57 14.70
CA ASN A 479 16.27 -13.91 14.68
C ASN A 479 17.21 -12.72 15.01
N THR A 480 16.67 -11.58 15.45
CA THR A 480 17.47 -10.48 16.02
C THR A 480 17.90 -10.80 17.45
N GLN A 481 18.87 -10.06 17.99
CA GLN A 481 19.27 -10.19 19.40
C GLN A 481 19.20 -8.82 20.07
N PRO A 482 18.00 -8.39 20.49
CA PRO A 482 17.84 -7.10 21.14
C PRO A 482 18.61 -7.04 22.46
N LYS A 483 19.12 -5.85 22.78
CA LYS A 483 19.81 -5.54 24.03
C LYS A 483 19.05 -4.42 24.72
N GLU A 484 19.06 -4.42 26.05
CA GLU A 484 18.45 -3.37 26.89
C GLU A 484 16.98 -3.10 26.57
N GLN A 485 16.26 -4.14 26.15
CA GLN A 485 14.82 -4.15 25.96
C GLN A 485 14.27 -5.57 26.15
N TRP A 486 13.00 -5.69 26.53
CA TRP A 486 12.31 -6.99 26.59
C TRP A 486 11.98 -7.48 25.18
N TYR A 487 12.16 -8.78 24.96
CA TYR A 487 11.73 -9.46 23.74
C TYR A 487 11.41 -10.92 24.02
N ARG A 488 10.56 -11.50 23.17
CA ARG A 488 10.25 -12.93 23.21
C ARG A 488 11.36 -13.75 22.58
N HIS A 489 11.98 -14.61 23.37
CA HIS A 489 12.80 -15.71 22.89
C HIS A 489 11.99 -17.00 22.78
N VAL A 490 12.25 -17.81 21.75
CA VAL A 490 11.68 -19.15 21.60
C VAL A 490 12.74 -20.20 21.34
N THR A 491 12.51 -21.42 21.81
CA THR A 491 13.28 -22.63 21.52
C THR A 491 12.31 -23.76 21.20
N LYS A 492 12.50 -24.48 20.08
CA LYS A 492 11.62 -25.59 19.69
C LYS A 492 11.64 -26.71 20.71
N LEU A 493 10.50 -27.33 20.98
CA LEU A 493 10.46 -28.50 21.86
C LEU A 493 11.14 -29.73 21.22
N SER A 494 11.19 -29.81 19.90
CA SER A 494 11.92 -30.86 19.17
C SER A 494 13.43 -30.84 19.39
N ASN A 495 13.99 -29.73 19.88
CA ASN A 495 15.41 -29.62 20.22
C ASN A 495 15.81 -30.44 21.45
N PHE A 496 14.84 -30.79 22.30
CA PHE A 496 15.08 -31.63 23.47
C PHE A 496 15.09 -33.09 23.02
N ASP A 497 16.19 -33.82 23.29
CA ASP A 497 16.47 -35.14 22.70
C ASP A 497 15.33 -36.18 22.82
N GLY A 498 14.45 -36.07 23.83
CA GLY A 498 13.29 -36.96 24.00
C GLY A 498 12.04 -36.60 23.20
N TRP A 499 12.01 -35.41 22.61
CA TRP A 499 10.85 -34.87 21.89
C TRP A 499 11.11 -34.60 20.41
N ALA A 500 12.29 -34.89 19.89
CA ALA A 500 12.54 -34.86 18.45
C ALA A 500 11.58 -35.81 17.69
N GLY A 501 10.85 -35.28 16.70
CA GLY A 501 9.87 -36.04 15.91
C GLY A 501 8.63 -36.50 16.68
N LYS A 502 8.31 -35.86 17.81
CA LYS A 502 7.12 -36.14 18.64
C LYS A 502 6.01 -35.15 18.36
N THR A 503 4.85 -35.39 18.98
CA THR A 503 3.73 -34.43 18.97
C THR A 503 3.51 -33.79 20.34
N TYR A 504 2.71 -32.74 20.38
CA TYR A 504 2.32 -32.11 21.63
C TYR A 504 1.61 -33.07 22.60
N ALA A 505 0.87 -34.06 22.10
CA ALA A 505 0.29 -35.12 22.94
C ALA A 505 1.35 -35.91 23.72
N ASP A 506 2.51 -36.18 23.12
CA ASP A 506 3.62 -36.86 23.80
C ASP A 506 4.19 -35.97 24.92
N VAL A 507 4.32 -34.65 24.67
CA VAL A 507 4.77 -33.66 25.66
C VAL A 507 3.81 -33.62 26.85
N VAL A 508 2.50 -33.57 26.59
CA VAL A 508 1.46 -33.58 27.65
C VAL A 508 1.48 -34.89 28.43
N ALA A 509 1.73 -36.03 27.78
CA ALA A 509 1.82 -37.33 28.43
C ALA A 509 3.06 -37.47 29.33
N ASP A 510 4.20 -36.94 28.89
CA ASP A 510 5.43 -36.88 29.70
C ASP A 510 5.28 -35.89 30.88
N GLY A 511 4.61 -34.76 30.63
CA GLY A 511 4.51 -33.62 31.53
C GLY A 511 5.85 -32.90 31.76
N ILE A 512 5.78 -31.73 32.38
CA ILE A 512 6.95 -30.90 32.72
C ILE A 512 6.94 -30.69 34.23
N ASN A 513 7.86 -31.31 34.96
CA ASN A 513 7.98 -31.13 36.41
C ASN A 513 9.05 -30.10 36.77
N GLN A 514 10.19 -30.11 36.09
CA GLN A 514 11.29 -29.19 36.35
C GLN A 514 11.82 -28.57 35.07
N ILE A 515 12.35 -27.36 35.20
CA ILE A 515 13.00 -26.63 34.11
C ILE A 515 14.28 -26.01 34.61
N ARG A 516 15.35 -26.14 33.82
CA ARG A 516 16.65 -25.53 34.10
C ARG A 516 17.19 -24.82 32.87
N PHE A 517 17.65 -23.59 33.09
CA PHE A 517 18.45 -22.81 32.15
C PHE A 517 19.76 -22.49 32.83
N MET A 518 20.89 -22.90 32.26
CA MET A 518 22.19 -22.68 32.88
C MET A 518 23.17 -22.12 31.85
N HIS A 519 23.89 -21.08 32.27
CA HIS A 519 25.01 -20.58 31.50
C HIS A 519 26.14 -21.61 31.45
N MET A 520 26.78 -21.72 30.31
CA MET A 520 28.07 -22.38 30.18
C MET A 520 29.02 -21.44 29.45
N ASN A 521 30.29 -21.50 29.78
CA ASN A 521 31.33 -20.91 28.95
C ASN A 521 32.11 -22.03 28.27
N TRP A 522 31.92 -22.21 26.96
CA TRP A 522 32.72 -23.14 26.17
C TRP A 522 33.88 -22.48 25.42
N ASN A 523 34.05 -21.16 25.60
CA ASN A 523 35.21 -20.43 25.12
C ASN A 523 36.36 -20.50 26.14
N ALA A 524 37.59 -20.43 25.63
CA ALA A 524 38.77 -20.23 26.46
C ALA A 524 38.84 -18.79 27.03
N ALA A 525 38.16 -17.84 26.40
CA ALA A 525 38.10 -16.45 26.84
C ALA A 525 37.10 -16.27 28.00
N PRO A 526 37.34 -15.33 28.92
CA PRO A 526 36.37 -14.98 29.95
C PRO A 526 35.05 -14.50 29.35
N SER A 527 33.92 -14.89 29.93
CA SER A 527 32.58 -14.45 29.53
C SER A 527 31.80 -13.96 30.75
N THR A 528 30.99 -12.92 30.56
CA THR A 528 30.00 -12.50 31.56
C THR A 528 28.61 -12.72 31.01
N MET A 529 27.62 -12.99 31.86
CA MET A 529 26.21 -13.04 31.49
C MET A 529 25.39 -12.20 32.45
N ASP A 530 24.46 -11.39 31.94
CA ASP A 530 23.54 -10.61 32.75
C ASP A 530 22.18 -10.54 32.04
N ILE A 531 21.35 -11.54 32.31
CA ILE A 531 20.09 -11.76 31.59
C ILE A 531 18.95 -11.94 32.57
N MET A 532 17.83 -11.28 32.29
CA MET A 532 16.60 -11.40 33.03
C MET A 532 15.57 -12.17 32.21
N PHE A 533 14.78 -12.98 32.89
CA PHE A 533 13.73 -13.82 32.28
C PHE A 533 12.43 -13.65 33.03
N ASP A 534 11.33 -13.66 32.29
CA ASP A 534 9.99 -13.68 32.83
C ASP A 534 9.05 -14.47 31.91
N ASN A 535 7.87 -14.84 32.40
CA ASN A 535 6.78 -15.45 31.64
C ASN A 535 7.22 -16.63 30.75
N VAL A 536 7.92 -17.61 31.35
CA VAL A 536 8.33 -18.84 30.66
C VAL A 536 7.09 -19.69 30.39
N ARG A 537 6.89 -20.11 29.15
CA ARG A 537 5.62 -20.67 28.68
C ARG A 537 5.75 -21.58 27.47
N ILE A 538 4.72 -22.39 27.21
CA ILE A 538 4.64 -23.26 26.03
C ILE A 538 3.70 -22.64 25.00
N VAL A 539 4.22 -22.32 23.82
CA VAL A 539 3.46 -21.65 22.75
C VAL A 539 3.42 -22.51 21.49
N TYR A 540 2.37 -22.33 20.68
CA TYR A 540 2.22 -22.97 19.38
C TYR A 540 2.29 -21.93 18.27
N ILE A 541 3.30 -22.06 17.42
CA ILE A 541 3.55 -21.16 16.29
C ILE A 541 3.72 -22.04 15.05
N PRO A 542 2.64 -22.32 14.30
CA PRO A 542 2.70 -23.23 13.17
C PRO A 542 3.60 -22.67 12.05
N SER A 543 4.47 -23.52 11.51
CA SER A 543 5.39 -23.18 10.41
C SER A 543 4.68 -22.80 9.09
N SER A 544 3.35 -22.95 9.00
CA SER A 544 2.54 -22.59 7.84
C SER A 544 1.37 -21.68 8.23
N LYS A 545 1.45 -20.41 7.84
CA LYS A 545 0.29 -19.57 7.51
C LYS A 545 0.49 -19.00 6.11
#